data_AF-A0AA51C8X6-F1
#
_entry.id   AF-A0AA51C8X6-F1
#
_cell.length_a   1.000
_cell.length_b   1.000
_cell.length_c   1.000
_cell.angle_alpha   90.00
_cell.angle_beta   90.00
_cell.angle_gamma   90.00
#
_symmetry.space_group_name_H-M   'P 1'
#
loop_
_entity.id
_entity.type
_entity.pdbx_description
1 polymer ?
#
loop_
_entity_poly.entity_id
_entity_poly.type
_entity_poly.pdbx_seq_one_letter_code
_entity_poly.pdbx_strand_id
1 'polypeptide(L)'
;MKFYDIDSLEKKTGIDNKYLLTVLVANWSRRISEQKSRMLEEDIEEHLSLAMEDIAKGRVKYRIPSSRAKILFPGDSDANVEK
;
A
#
# COMPACT_ATOMS: atom_id res chain seq x y z
N MET A 1 12.23 5.91 -14.51
CA MET A 1 12.57 5.48 -13.14
C MET A 1 12.32 6.58 -12.12
N LYS A 2 11.12 6.61 -11.50
CA LYS A 2 10.86 7.40 -10.29
C LYS A 2 11.34 6.60 -9.08
N PHE A 3 12.29 7.14 -8.32
CA PHE A 3 12.68 6.57 -7.04
C PHE A 3 11.72 7.05 -5.96
N TYR A 4 11.05 6.12 -5.29
CA TYR A 4 10.25 6.39 -4.10
C TYR A 4 11.04 6.00 -2.86
N ASP A 5 11.15 6.94 -1.92
CA ASP A 5 11.71 6.72 -0.60
C ASP A 5 10.70 5.96 0.26
N ILE A 6 11.02 4.70 0.58
CA ILE A 6 10.14 3.84 1.39
C ILE A 6 10.05 4.34 2.83
N ASP A 7 11.10 4.94 3.38
CA ASP A 7 11.10 5.49 4.73
C ASP A 7 10.18 6.72 4.81
N SER A 8 10.11 7.50 3.73
CA SER A 8 9.13 8.58 3.58
C SER A 8 7.69 8.04 3.51
N LEU A 9 7.49 6.91 2.85
CA LEU A 9 6.17 6.28 2.70
C LEU A 9 5.66 5.69 4.02
N GLU A 10 6.53 5.08 4.83
CA GLU A 10 6.20 4.62 6.18
C GLU A 10 5.69 5.78 7.04
N LYS A 11 6.44 6.89 7.10
CA LYS A 11 6.06 8.08 7.87
C LYS A 11 4.71 8.67 7.46
N LYS A 12 4.38 8.63 6.16
CA LYS A 12 3.11 9.14 5.63
C LYS A 12 1.93 8.22 5.90
N THR A 13 2.18 6.92 6.00
CA THR A 13 1.12 5.90 6.12
C THR A 13 0.91 5.41 7.55
N GLY A 14 1.88 5.64 8.44
CA GLY A 14 1.89 5.08 9.79
C GLY A 14 2.07 3.56 9.81
N ILE A 15 2.56 2.97 8.71
CA ILE A 15 2.83 1.55 8.60
C ILE A 15 4.33 1.34 8.78
N ASP A 16 4.73 0.95 9.98
CA ASP A 16 6.15 0.75 10.34
C ASP A 16 6.73 -0.57 9.82
N ASN A 17 5.90 -1.39 9.18
CA ASN A 17 6.29 -2.67 8.62
C ASN A 17 6.51 -2.57 7.10
N LYS A 18 7.78 -2.39 6.69
CA LYS A 18 8.22 -2.32 5.27
C LYS A 18 7.71 -3.46 4.40
N TYR A 19 7.63 -4.67 4.96
CA TYR A 19 7.15 -5.85 4.23
C TYR A 19 5.65 -5.75 3.96
N LEU A 20 4.87 -5.34 4.96
CA LEU A 20 3.45 -5.08 4.80
C LEU A 20 3.20 -3.97 3.77
N LEU A 21 3.97 -2.89 3.85
CA LEU A 21 3.90 -1.78 2.90
C LEU A 21 4.19 -2.23 1.47
N THR A 22 5.21 -3.07 1.27
CA THR A 22 5.56 -3.65 -0.03
C THR A 22 4.42 -4.51 -0.58
N VAL A 23 3.81 -5.36 0.25
CA VAL A 23 2.67 -6.20 -0.15
C VAL A 23 1.46 -5.35 -0.51
N LEU A 24 1.18 -4.28 0.24
CA LEU A 24 0.09 -3.35 -0.05
C LEU A 24 0.31 -2.63 -1.40
N VAL A 25 1.50 -2.09 -1.63
CA VAL A 25 1.87 -1.45 -2.90
C VAL A 25 1.74 -2.42 -4.06
N ALA A 26 2.27 -3.65 -3.95
CA ALA A 26 2.20 -4.65 -5.00
C ALA A 26 0.77 -5.07 -5.32
N ASN A 27 -0.06 -5.32 -4.28
CA ASN A 27 -1.47 -5.67 -4.48
C ASN A 27 -2.26 -4.52 -5.12
N TRP A 28 -2.03 -3.28 -4.69
CA TRP A 28 -2.73 -2.13 -5.23
C TRP A 28 -2.30 -1.84 -6.68
N SER A 29 -1.00 -1.89 -6.96
CA SER A 29 -0.45 -1.79 -8.33
C SER A 29 -1.05 -2.83 -9.27
N ARG A 30 -1.14 -4.09 -8.81
CA ARG A 30 -1.81 -5.16 -9.55
C ARG A 30 -3.27 -4.84 -9.83
N ARG A 31 -4.02 -4.34 -8.85
CA ARG A 31 -5.43 -3.94 -9.06
C ARG A 31 -5.58 -2.82 -10.07
N ILE A 32 -4.71 -1.81 -10.03
CA ILE A 32 -4.70 -0.72 -11.03
C ILE A 32 -4.47 -1.32 -12.42
N SER A 33 -3.46 -2.20 -12.55
CA SER A 33 -3.13 -2.87 -13.81
C SER A 33 -4.29 -3.72 -14.34
N GLU A 34 -4.94 -4.51 -13.49
CA GLU A 34 -6.10 -5.34 -13.87
C GLU A 34 -7.33 -4.50 -14.25
N GLN A 35 -7.54 -3.35 -13.60
CA GLN A 35 -8.63 -2.44 -13.96
C GLN A 35 -8.37 -1.72 -15.28
N LYS A 36 -7.11 -1.29 -15.53
CA LYS A 36 -6.67 -0.58 -16.73
C LYS A 36 -6.35 -1.50 -17.92
N SER A 37 -6.13 -2.79 -17.73
CA SER A 37 -5.92 -3.76 -18.83
C SER A 37 -7.11 -3.82 -19.81
N ARG A 38 -8.29 -3.30 -19.42
CA ARG A 38 -9.43 -3.08 -20.32
C ARG A 38 -9.30 -1.85 -21.24
N MET A 39 -8.28 -1.00 -21.04
CA MET A 39 -8.03 0.25 -21.74
C MET A 39 -6.51 0.46 -21.97
N LEU A 40 -5.99 -0.12 -23.06
CA LEU A 40 -4.64 0.08 -23.65
C LEU A 40 -3.40 -0.25 -22.78
N GLU A 41 -2.35 -0.72 -23.45
CA GLU A 41 -1.03 -1.05 -22.86
C GLU A 41 -0.34 0.20 -22.29
N GLU A 42 -0.48 0.44 -20.99
CA GLU A 42 0.41 1.32 -20.23
C GLU A 42 1.51 0.50 -19.52
N ASP A 43 2.69 1.10 -19.37
CA ASP A 43 3.88 0.49 -18.76
C ASP A 43 3.65 0.14 -17.28
N ILE A 44 4.13 -1.03 -16.86
CA ILE A 44 4.04 -1.53 -15.46
C ILE A 44 4.61 -0.52 -14.45
N GLU A 45 5.62 0.26 -14.86
CA GLU A 45 6.28 1.26 -14.02
C GLU A 45 5.34 2.41 -13.60
N GLU A 46 4.35 2.76 -14.44
CA GLU A 46 3.34 3.76 -14.10
C GLU A 46 2.40 3.26 -12.98
N HIS A 47 2.10 1.96 -12.99
CA HIS A 47 1.19 1.34 -12.02
C HIS A 47 1.77 1.30 -10.61
N LEU A 48 3.06 0.97 -10.48
CA LEU A 48 3.74 0.97 -9.17
C LEU A 48 3.87 2.38 -8.60
N SER A 49 4.21 3.35 -9.45
CA SER A 49 4.33 4.76 -9.06
C SER A 49 2.98 5.32 -8.59
N LEU A 50 1.91 5.06 -9.35
CA LEU A 50 0.56 5.47 -8.97
C LEU A 50 0.12 4.80 -7.67
N ALA A 51 0.46 3.52 -7.48
CA ALA A 51 0.09 2.80 -6.27
C ALA A 51 0.73 3.39 -5.02
N MET A 52 2.03 3.70 -5.08
CA MET A 52 2.74 4.36 -3.99
C MET A 52 2.16 5.74 -3.69
N GLU A 53 1.80 6.51 -4.72
CA GLU A 53 1.16 7.83 -4.56
C GLU A 53 -0.22 7.74 -3.90
N ASP A 54 -1.06 6.78 -4.32
CA ASP A 54 -2.38 6.55 -3.74
C ASP A 54 -2.31 6.17 -2.27
N ILE A 55 -1.38 5.28 -1.93
CA ILE A 55 -1.13 4.85 -0.55
C ILE A 55 -0.60 6.05 0.28
N ALA A 56 0.36 6.81 -0.24
CA ALA A 56 0.90 7.99 0.44
C ALA A 56 -0.15 9.08 0.71
N LYS A 57 -1.16 9.20 -0.17
CA LYS A 57 -2.28 10.15 -0.03
C LYS A 57 -3.43 9.63 0.81
N GLY A 58 -3.35 8.42 1.35
CA GLY A 58 -4.44 7.79 2.11
C GLY A 58 -5.67 7.44 1.27
N ARG A 59 -5.53 7.34 -0.07
CA ARG A 59 -6.63 6.97 -0.98
C ARG A 59 -6.96 5.47 -0.94
N VAL A 60 -6.07 4.66 -0.38
CA VAL A 60 -6.23 3.22 -0.25
C VAL A 60 -6.61 2.87 1.18
N LYS A 61 -7.81 2.32 1.36
CA LYS A 61 -8.21 1.68 2.61
C LYS A 61 -7.82 0.21 2.57
N TYR A 62 -7.11 -0.26 3.58
CA TYR A 62 -6.77 -1.66 3.76
C TYR A 62 -7.28 -2.15 5.11
N ARG A 63 -7.76 -3.40 5.14
CA ARG A 63 -8.22 -4.06 6.36
C ARG A 63 -7.31 -5.24 6.62
N ILE A 64 -6.63 -5.21 7.77
CA ILE A 64 -5.84 -6.34 8.22
C ILE A 64 -6.71 -7.13 9.20
N PRO A 65 -6.95 -8.42 8.96
CA PRO A 65 -7.68 -9.25 9.90
C PRO A 65 -7.00 -9.19 11.28
N SER A 66 -7.79 -9.03 12.33
CA SER A 66 -7.32 -8.93 13.72
C SER A 66 -6.49 -10.15 14.16
N SER A 67 -6.71 -11.31 13.54
CA SER A 67 -5.89 -12.52 13.73
C SER A 67 -4.44 -12.38 13.23
N ARG A 68 -4.19 -11.50 12.25
CA ARG A 68 -2.85 -11.22 11.69
C ARG A 68 -2.26 -9.90 12.17
N ALA A 69 -3.09 -9.00 12.69
CA ALA A 69 -2.66 -7.68 13.18
C ALA A 69 -1.60 -7.78 14.29
N LYS A 70 -1.77 -8.70 15.25
CA LYS A 70 -0.80 -8.91 16.35
C LYS A 70 0.60 -9.34 15.89
N ILE A 71 0.70 -9.98 14.73
CA ILE A 71 1.98 -10.46 14.18
C ILE A 71 2.65 -9.35 13.34
N LEU A 72 1.84 -8.54 12.65
CA LEU A 72 2.32 -7.53 11.71
C LEU A 72 2.61 -6.18 12.37
N PHE A 73 2.01 -5.91 13.54
CA PHE A 73 2.21 -4.71 14.35
C PHE A 73 2.66 -5.09 15.77
N PRO A 74 3.93 -5.52 15.95
CA PRO A 74 4.46 -5.83 17.26
C PRO A 74 4.79 -4.53 18.01
N GLY A 75 3.76 -3.96 18.62
CA GLY A 75 3.83 -2.69 19.35
C GLY A 75 2.48 -2.01 19.27
N ASP A 76 1.64 -2.22 20.29
CA ASP A 76 0.28 -1.68 20.37
C ASP A 76 0.24 -0.22 19.90
N SER A 77 -0.39 -0.01 18.76
CA SER A 77 -1.05 1.24 18.45
C SER A 77 -2.47 0.86 18.09
N ASP A 78 -3.42 1.41 18.85
CA ASP A 78 -4.84 1.40 18.59
C ASP A 78 -5.14 2.01 17.20
N ALA A 79 -4.81 1.27 16.14
CA ALA A 79 -5.27 1.56 14.80
C ALA A 79 -6.75 1.21 14.77
N ASN A 80 -7.56 2.20 15.14
CA ASN A 80 -9.00 2.25 15.12
C ASN A 80 -9.58 1.39 13.98
N VAL A 81 -9.89 0.13 14.29
CA VAL A 81 -10.65 -0.74 13.39
C VAL A 81 -12.11 -0.42 13.67
N GLU A 82 -12.64 0.60 12.97
CA GLU A 82 -14.06 0.87 12.98
C GLU A 82 -14.85 -0.42 12.69
N LYS A 83 -15.86 -0.66 13.53
CA LYS A 83 -16.73 -1.84 13.53
C LYS A 83 -17.54 -1.96 12.24
#